data_AF-A0A0F6A5T0-F1
#
_entry.id   AF-A0A0F6A5T0-F1
#
_cell.length_a   1.000
_cell.length_b   1.000
_cell.length_c   1.000
_cell.angle_alpha   90.00
_cell.angle_beta   90.00
_cell.angle_gamma   90.00
#
_symmetry.space_group_name_H-M   'P 1'
#
loop_
_entity.id
_entity.type
_entity.pdbx_description
1 polymer ?
#
loop_
_entity_poly.entity_id
_entity_poly.type
_entity_poly.pdbx_seq_one_letter_code
_entity_poly.pdbx_strand_id
1 'polypeptide(L)'
;MLKNLLIAGAVMFSAAGFAGDIAFGKVVGTKVYSFNDNKSVKVYFELAAKSSTPGCKEQGKPFGIITYSKKTEASVSHMLSVILAAQISGKQIRIYSQTDNSCEIDLVALQESYY
;
A
#
# COMPACT_ATOMS: atom_id res chain seq x y z
N MET A 1 -30.27 11.16 -32.86
CA MET A 1 -30.35 11.63 -31.45
C MET A 1 -29.89 10.57 -30.45
N LEU A 2 -30.31 9.30 -30.56
CA LEU A 2 -29.89 8.22 -29.65
C LEU A 2 -28.37 7.95 -29.62
N LYS A 3 -27.68 8.15 -30.74
CA LYS A 3 -26.22 7.93 -30.88
C LYS A 3 -25.38 8.93 -30.07
N ASN A 4 -25.88 10.16 -29.85
CA ASN A 4 -25.19 11.19 -29.07
C ASN A 4 -25.41 10.99 -27.56
N LEU A 5 -26.50 10.31 -27.16
CA LEU A 5 -26.77 9.95 -25.77
C LEU A 5 -25.83 8.84 -25.27
N LEU A 6 -25.48 7.89 -26.14
CA LEU A 6 -24.56 6.79 -25.84
C LEU A 6 -23.12 7.28 -25.63
N ILE A 7 -22.68 8.31 -26.37
CA ILE A 7 -21.35 8.91 -26.22
C ILE A 7 -21.27 9.73 -24.94
N ALA A 8 -22.34 10.45 -24.58
CA ALA A 8 -22.40 11.19 -23.31
C ALA A 8 -22.40 10.26 -22.08
N GLY A 9 -22.95 9.05 -22.18
CA GLY A 9 -22.93 8.05 -21.11
C GLY A 9 -21.56 7.42 -20.86
N ALA A 10 -20.73 7.26 -21.91
CA ALA A 10 -19.42 6.63 -21.80
C ALA A 10 -18.37 7.52 -21.08
N VAL A 11 -18.54 8.84 -21.10
CA VAL A 11 -17.60 9.80 -20.48
C VAL A 11 -17.84 9.93 -18.96
N MET A 12 -19.02 9.56 -18.46
CA MET A 12 -19.35 9.69 -17.03
C MET A 12 -18.89 8.52 -16.15
N PHE A 13 -18.34 7.45 -16.72
CA PHE A 13 -17.95 6.23 -15.98
C PHE A 13 -16.45 6.10 -15.70
N SER A 14 -15.63 7.11 -15.99
CA SER A 14 -14.26 7.18 -15.46
C SER A 14 -14.30 7.63 -14.00
N ALA A 15 -14.74 6.73 -13.12
CA ALA A 15 -14.53 6.88 -11.68
C ALA A 15 -13.02 6.95 -11.43
N ALA A 16 -12.54 8.13 -11.07
CA ALA A 16 -11.19 8.30 -10.54
C ALA A 16 -11.12 7.53 -9.22
N GLY A 17 -10.61 6.30 -9.26
CA GLY A 17 -10.21 5.60 -8.04
C GLY A 17 -9.09 6.42 -7.39
N PHE A 18 -9.33 6.95 -6.19
CA PHE A 18 -8.33 7.69 -5.44
C PHE A 18 -7.41 6.70 -4.72
N ALA A 19 -6.73 5.91 -5.52
CA ALA A 19 -5.67 5.06 -5.05
C ALA A 19 -4.56 5.96 -4.46
N GLY A 20 -4.17 5.67 -3.21
CA GLY A 20 -3.50 6.63 -2.35
C GLY A 20 -2.40 6.02 -1.48
N ASP A 21 -1.57 6.89 -0.92
CA ASP A 21 -0.43 6.48 -0.10
C ASP A 21 -0.85 6.00 1.27
N ILE A 22 -0.55 4.74 1.55
CA ILE A 22 -0.69 4.21 2.91
C ILE A 22 0.31 4.92 3.82
N ALA A 23 1.59 4.91 3.44
CA ALA A 23 2.66 5.54 4.22
C ALA A 23 3.91 5.86 3.39
N PHE A 24 4.63 6.91 3.76
CA PHE A 24 5.96 7.25 3.29
C PHE A 24 6.86 7.64 4.47
N GLY A 25 7.96 6.90 4.65
CA GLY A 25 8.91 7.13 5.73
C GLY A 25 9.78 5.90 6.01
N LYS A 26 10.43 5.86 7.18
CA LYS A 26 11.23 4.71 7.59
C LYS A 26 10.39 3.58 8.16
N VAL A 27 10.72 2.35 7.78
CA VAL A 27 10.16 1.13 8.37
C VAL A 27 10.82 0.90 9.73
N VAL A 28 10.00 0.73 10.77
CA VAL A 28 10.46 0.47 12.15
C VAL A 28 10.11 -0.93 12.63
N GLY A 29 9.34 -1.69 11.85
CA GLY A 29 9.05 -3.07 12.16
C GLY A 29 8.29 -3.78 11.06
N THR A 30 8.60 -5.05 10.86
CA THR A 30 7.92 -5.94 9.92
C THR A 30 7.50 -7.19 10.67
N LYS A 31 6.20 -7.52 10.67
CA LYS A 31 5.63 -8.72 11.29
C LYS A 31 5.14 -9.66 10.21
N VAL A 32 5.58 -10.92 10.26
CA VAL A 32 5.11 -11.97 9.35
C VAL A 32 4.15 -12.88 10.10
N TYR A 33 2.90 -12.91 9.64
CA TYR A 33 1.87 -13.81 10.12
C TYR A 33 1.80 -15.00 9.17
N SER A 34 1.94 -16.21 9.71
CA SER A 34 1.89 -17.47 8.96
C SER A 34 0.92 -18.45 9.61
N PHE A 35 -0.22 -17.95 10.06
CA PHE A 35 -1.28 -18.79 10.61
C PHE A 35 -2.01 -19.51 9.48
N ASN A 36 -2.63 -20.65 9.78
CA ASN A 36 -3.35 -21.46 8.79
C ASN A 36 -4.39 -20.65 8.02
N ASP A 37 -5.13 -19.77 8.73
CA ASP A 37 -6.23 -18.98 8.14
C ASP A 37 -5.81 -17.53 7.81
N ASN A 38 -4.59 -17.13 8.14
CA ASN A 38 -4.10 -15.77 7.89
C ASN A 38 -2.59 -15.78 7.65
N LYS A 39 -2.24 -15.70 6.36
CA LYS A 39 -0.88 -15.44 5.89
C LYS A 39 -0.79 -14.00 5.41
N SER A 40 -0.06 -13.18 6.14
CA SER A 40 0.12 -11.77 5.81
C SER A 40 1.42 -11.20 6.37
N VAL A 41 1.90 -10.11 5.78
CA VAL A 41 2.99 -9.30 6.33
C VAL A 41 2.43 -7.95 6.74
N LYS A 42 2.67 -7.51 7.97
CA LYS A 42 2.31 -6.16 8.42
C LYS A 42 3.59 -5.32 8.61
N VAL A 43 3.64 -4.19 7.94
CA VAL A 43 4.80 -3.29 7.87
C VAL A 43 4.47 -2.02 8.62
N TYR A 44 5.25 -1.66 9.62
CA TYR A 44 5.05 -0.50 10.49
C TYR A 44 6.08 0.57 10.20
N PHE A 45 5.61 1.82 10.16
CA PHE A 45 6.43 3.00 9.93
C PHE A 45 6.65 3.78 11.23
N GLU A 46 7.66 4.64 11.22
CA GLU A 46 7.88 5.61 12.29
C GLU A 46 6.67 6.54 12.48
N LEU A 47 6.50 7.11 13.68
CA LEU A 47 5.35 7.97 13.99
C LEU A 47 5.26 9.23 13.10
N ALA A 48 6.42 9.72 12.65
CA ALA A 48 6.53 10.90 11.80
C ALA A 48 6.33 10.61 10.30
N ALA A 49 6.09 9.34 9.92
CA ALA A 49 5.89 9.00 8.52
C ALA A 49 4.64 9.69 7.96
N LYS A 50 4.74 10.19 6.73
CA LYS A 50 3.59 10.73 6.01
C LYS A 50 2.62 9.59 5.74
N SER A 51 1.33 9.78 5.98
CA SER A 51 0.31 8.76 5.76
C SER A 51 -0.98 9.45 5.35
N SER A 52 -1.60 8.97 4.27
CA SER A 52 -2.84 9.56 3.74
C SER A 52 -4.07 8.67 3.93
N THR A 53 -3.88 7.37 4.22
CA THR A 53 -4.98 6.41 4.37
C THR A 53 -5.55 6.39 5.81
N PRO A 54 -6.81 6.79 6.02
CA PRO A 54 -7.48 6.66 7.31
C PRO A 54 -7.55 5.20 7.77
N GLY A 55 -7.47 4.95 9.08
CA GLY A 55 -7.60 3.60 9.65
C GLY A 55 -6.35 2.72 9.58
N CYS A 56 -5.34 3.07 8.78
CA CYS A 56 -4.07 2.33 8.69
C CYS A 56 -3.06 2.77 9.74
N LYS A 57 -3.51 2.89 11.00
CA LYS A 57 -2.69 3.29 12.14
C LYS A 57 -2.94 2.39 13.33
N GLU A 58 -1.87 1.95 13.99
CA GLU A 58 -1.93 1.19 15.24
C GLU A 58 -0.99 1.85 16.24
N GLN A 59 -1.53 2.26 17.40
CA GLN A 59 -0.78 3.04 18.39
C GLN A 59 -0.12 4.30 17.78
N GLY A 60 -0.79 4.94 16.83
CA GLY A 60 -0.31 6.12 16.12
C GLY A 60 0.71 5.84 14.99
N LYS A 61 1.26 4.63 14.89
CA LYS A 61 2.19 4.26 13.81
C LYS A 61 1.42 3.88 12.55
N PRO A 62 1.72 4.51 11.39
CA PRO A 62 1.18 4.05 10.12
C PRO A 62 1.63 2.62 9.82
N PHE A 63 0.75 1.83 9.20
CA PHE A 63 1.09 0.49 8.76
C PHE A 63 0.46 0.13 7.42
N GLY A 64 1.06 -0.82 6.71
CA GLY A 64 0.44 -1.52 5.58
C GLY A 64 0.48 -3.03 5.76
N ILE A 65 -0.30 -3.75 4.95
CA ILE A 65 -0.48 -5.19 4.99
C ILE A 65 -0.24 -5.75 3.59
N ILE A 66 0.54 -6.82 3.48
CA ILE A 66 0.62 -7.66 2.29
C ILE A 66 -0.12 -8.95 2.61
N THR A 67 -1.26 -9.19 1.97
CA THR A 67 -2.03 -10.42 2.15
C THR A 67 -1.60 -11.44 1.10
N TYR A 68 -1.12 -12.61 1.51
CA TYR A 68 -0.60 -13.62 0.58
C TYR A 68 -1.67 -14.09 -0.41
N SER A 69 -2.93 -14.27 0.03
CA SER A 69 -4.01 -14.73 -0.86
C SER A 69 -4.40 -13.75 -1.96
N LYS A 70 -3.95 -12.49 -1.89
CA LYS A 70 -4.24 -11.45 -2.89
C LYS A 70 -3.10 -11.25 -3.89
N LYS A 71 -1.98 -11.97 -3.74
CA LYS A 71 -0.76 -11.74 -4.53
C LYS A 71 -0.10 -13.06 -4.87
N THR A 72 0.75 -13.05 -5.90
CA THR A 72 1.62 -14.19 -6.18
C THR A 72 2.73 -14.26 -5.14
N GLU A 73 3.24 -15.46 -4.87
CA GLU A 73 4.37 -15.64 -3.94
C GLU A 73 5.59 -14.82 -4.35
N ALA A 74 5.87 -14.73 -5.66
CA ALA A 74 6.95 -13.91 -6.20
C ALA A 74 6.76 -12.42 -5.88
N SER A 75 5.55 -11.87 -6.05
CA SER A 75 5.26 -10.48 -5.71
C SER A 75 5.42 -10.21 -4.22
N VAL A 76 4.94 -11.11 -3.36
CA VAL A 76 5.13 -10.98 -1.91
C VAL A 76 6.62 -11.00 -1.54
N SER A 77 7.37 -11.94 -2.12
CA SER A 77 8.82 -12.08 -1.91
C SER A 77 9.58 -10.82 -2.32
N HIS A 78 9.28 -10.26 -3.50
CA HIS A 78 9.91 -9.02 -3.98
C HIS A 78 9.58 -7.82 -3.09
N MET A 79 8.30 -7.61 -2.75
CA MET A 79 7.88 -6.52 -1.87
C MET A 79 8.56 -6.62 -0.50
N LEU A 80 8.53 -7.81 0.11
CA LEU A 80 9.15 -8.06 1.41
C LEU A 80 10.66 -7.83 1.37
N SER A 81 11.34 -8.23 0.29
CA SER A 81 12.78 -8.01 0.12
C SER A 81 13.14 -6.52 0.12
N VAL A 82 12.37 -5.69 -0.60
CA VAL A 82 12.57 -4.23 -0.62
C VAL A 82 12.31 -3.62 0.77
N ILE A 83 11.23 -4.04 1.44
CA ILE A 83 10.88 -3.56 2.78
C ILE A 83 11.99 -3.88 3.79
N LEU A 84 12.47 -5.12 3.81
CA LEU A 84 13.51 -5.55 4.74
C LEU A 84 14.85 -4.87 4.44
N ALA A 85 15.21 -4.72 3.17
CA ALA A 85 16.40 -3.98 2.79
C ALA A 85 16.35 -2.52 3.28
N ALA A 86 15.21 -1.84 3.09
CA ALA A 86 15.02 -0.48 3.55
C ALA A 86 15.03 -0.35 5.08
N GLN A 87 14.41 -1.31 5.77
CA GLN A 87 14.40 -1.37 7.24
C GLN A 87 15.83 -1.49 7.79
N ILE A 88 16.65 -2.37 7.21
CA ILE A 88 18.04 -2.58 7.62
C ILE A 88 18.90 -1.36 7.30
N SER A 89 18.71 -0.75 6.12
CA SER A 89 19.51 0.39 5.67
C SER A 89 19.04 1.75 6.24
N GLY A 90 17.92 1.78 6.97
CA GLY A 90 17.30 3.01 7.45
C GLY A 90 16.83 3.96 6.33
N LYS A 91 16.64 3.44 5.11
CA LYS A 91 16.14 4.21 3.97
C LYS A 91 14.61 4.35 4.06
N GLN A 92 14.08 5.39 3.44
CA GLN A 92 12.64 5.61 3.37
C GLN A 92 12.03 4.79 2.23
N ILE A 93 10.81 4.31 2.45
CA ILE A 93 10.00 3.71 1.40
C ILE A 93 8.63 4.37 1.38
N ARG A 94 7.98 4.30 0.22
CA ARG A 94 6.57 4.61 0.02
C ARG A 94 5.81 3.32 -0.21
N ILE A 95 4.69 3.15 0.48
CA ILE A 95 3.75 2.06 0.25
C ILE A 95 2.39 2.62 -0.15
N TYR A 96 1.77 1.96 -1.11
CA TYR A 96 0.59 2.45 -1.82
C TYR A 96 -0.46 1.36 -1.93
N SER A 97 -1.74 1.75 -1.91
CA SER A 97 -2.89 0.87 -2.17
C SER A 97 -3.60 1.29 -3.45
N GLN A 98 -3.94 0.32 -4.31
CA GLN A 98 -4.83 0.54 -5.46
C GLN A 98 -6.29 0.71 -5.04
N THR A 99 -6.64 0.27 -3.84
CA THR A 99 -7.99 0.42 -3.27
C THR A 99 -8.04 1.59 -2.30
N ASP A 100 -8.98 2.49 -2.48
CA ASP A 100 -9.22 3.62 -1.56
C ASP A 100 -9.43 3.13 -0.12
N ASN A 101 -8.85 3.84 0.84
CA ASN A 101 -8.99 3.54 2.28
C ASN A 101 -8.57 2.12 2.70
N SER A 102 -7.74 1.44 1.91
CA SER A 102 -7.22 0.11 2.21
C SER A 102 -5.78 0.19 2.72
N CYS A 103 -5.45 -0.67 3.70
CA CYS A 103 -4.08 -0.86 4.16
C CYS A 103 -3.34 -1.92 3.35
N GLU A 104 -3.97 -2.51 2.32
CA GLU A 104 -3.32 -3.49 1.44
C GLU A 104 -2.26 -2.81 0.57
N ILE A 105 -1.02 -3.25 0.69
CA ILE A 105 0.11 -2.74 -0.07
C ILE A 105 0.06 -3.34 -1.47
N ASP A 106 -0.13 -2.52 -2.49
CA ASP A 106 -0.07 -2.93 -3.89
C ASP A 106 1.22 -2.49 -4.58
N LEU A 107 1.93 -1.53 -4.00
CA LEU A 107 3.22 -1.07 -4.49
C LEU A 107 4.12 -0.67 -3.31
N VAL A 108 5.41 -1.02 -3.45
CA VAL A 108 6.50 -0.62 -2.56
C VAL A 108 7.54 0.10 -3.41
N ALA A 109 7.86 1.35 -3.07
CA ALA A 109 8.90 2.12 -3.75
C ALA A 109 9.97 2.57 -2.74
N LEU A 110 11.24 2.28 -3.05
CA LEU A 110 12.39 2.82 -2.33
C LEU A 110 12.64 4.25 -2.82
N GLN A 111 12.42 5.25 -1.96
CA GLN A 111 12.43 6.67 -2.35
C GLN A 111 13.00 7.51 -1.22
N GLU A 112 13.88 8.46 -1.53
CA GLU A 112 14.44 9.39 -0.53
C GLU A 112 13.58 10.63 -0.32
N SER A 113 12.76 10.97 -1.31
CA SER A 113 11.87 12.13 -1.30
C SER A 113 10.49 11.76 -1.87
N TYR A 114 9.49 12.53 -1.48
CA TYR A 114 8.11 12.36 -1.95
C TYR A 114 7.91 13.16 -3.24
N TYR A 115 7.57 12.48 -4.34
CA TYR A 115 7.23 13.05 -5.64
C TYR A 115 6.12 12.26 -6.34
#